data_AF-T2JQS6-F1
#
_entry.id   AF-T2JQS6-F1
#
_cell.length_a   1.000
_cell.length_b   1.000
_cell.length_c   1.000
_cell.angle_alpha   90.00
_cell.angle_beta   90.00
_cell.angle_gamma   90.00
#
_symmetry.space_group_name_H-M   'P 1'
#
loop_
_entity.id
_entity.type
_entity.pdbx_description
1 polymer ?
#
loop_
_entity_poly.entity_id
_entity_poly.type
_entity_poly.pdbx_seq_one_letter_code
_entity_poly.pdbx_strand_id
1 'polypeptide(L)'
;MSMLHSRPSSTVLNHYSAYCCPVCHHGEISTLPLMEAFSCNFCGHIFTANLDKQAITIVDSQLPLTWHWTGKRWKNARSFKLFQWSYGFLALGFVSLPTLLVAAGAYLFPVLPDS
;
A
#
# COMPACT_ATOMS: atom_id res chain seq x y z
N MET A 1 37.14 -7.47 -12.18
CA MET A 1 35.78 -7.28 -12.71
C MET A 1 34.91 -6.78 -11.57
N SER A 2 34.83 -5.47 -11.42
CA SER A 2 34.25 -4.78 -10.26
C SER A 2 32.73 -4.72 -10.41
N MET A 3 32.00 -5.51 -9.62
CA MET A 3 30.56 -5.36 -9.49
C MET A 3 30.28 -4.09 -8.69
N LEU A 4 29.90 -3.01 -9.37
CA LEU A 4 29.39 -1.81 -8.73
C LEU A 4 28.04 -2.16 -8.09
N HIS A 5 28.09 -2.40 -6.78
CA HIS A 5 26.91 -2.53 -5.92
C HIS A 5 26.33 -1.11 -5.73
N SER A 6 25.46 -0.70 -6.63
CA SER A 6 24.75 0.58 -6.58
C SER A 6 23.85 0.62 -5.34
N ARG A 7 24.29 1.31 -4.29
CA ARG A 7 23.43 1.67 -3.16
C ARG A 7 22.28 2.53 -3.70
N PRO A 8 21.00 2.22 -3.40
CA PRO A 8 19.91 3.12 -3.73
C PRO A 8 20.04 4.34 -2.82
N SER A 9 20.70 5.38 -3.35
CA SER A 9 20.51 6.75 -2.89
C SER A 9 19.02 7.05 -2.94
N SER A 10 18.53 7.87 -2.01
CA SER A 10 17.14 8.31 -1.96
C SER A 10 16.83 9.15 -3.20
N THR A 11 16.66 8.48 -4.32
CA THR A 11 16.54 9.06 -5.65
C THR A 11 15.06 9.20 -5.94
N VAL A 12 14.66 10.47 -6.05
CA VAL A 12 13.42 10.92 -6.72
C VAL A 12 13.19 10.05 -7.96
N LEU A 13 11.95 9.67 -8.21
CA LEU A 13 11.61 8.85 -9.37
C LEU A 13 12.18 9.51 -10.64
N ASN A 14 13.04 8.81 -11.38
CA ASN A 14 13.77 9.36 -12.52
C ASN A 14 13.73 8.37 -13.70
N HIS A 15 13.73 8.89 -14.91
CA HIS A 15 13.71 8.15 -16.17
C HIS A 15 14.99 7.36 -16.47
N TYR A 16 16.09 7.69 -15.80
CA TYR A 16 17.39 7.08 -16.07
C TYR A 16 17.73 5.90 -15.13
N SER A 17 16.84 5.59 -14.19
CA SER A 17 17.04 4.53 -13.21
C SER A 17 16.17 3.32 -13.50
N ALA A 18 16.77 2.13 -13.42
CA ALA A 18 16.06 0.87 -13.40
C ALA A 18 15.47 0.63 -12.01
N TYR A 19 14.18 0.32 -11.95
CA TYR A 19 13.50 -0.05 -10.72
C TYR A 19 12.94 -1.48 -10.83
N CYS A 20 12.88 -2.23 -9.74
CA CYS A 20 12.20 -3.53 -9.76
C CYS A 20 10.70 -3.34 -10.05
N CYS A 21 10.15 -4.19 -10.90
CA CYS A 21 8.75 -4.18 -11.27
C CYS A 21 7.86 -4.52 -10.06
N PRO A 22 6.86 -3.71 -9.72
CA PRO A 22 5.94 -3.99 -8.61
C PRO A 22 4.95 -5.13 -8.90
N VAL A 23 4.82 -5.56 -10.16
CA VAL A 23 3.89 -6.63 -10.57
C VAL A 23 4.53 -7.99 -10.44
N CYS A 24 5.69 -8.19 -11.07
CA CYS A 24 6.36 -9.48 -11.09
C CYS A 24 7.50 -9.61 -10.07
N HIS A 25 7.94 -8.52 -9.43
CA HIS A 25 9.08 -8.46 -8.50
C HIS A 25 10.43 -8.98 -9.03
N HIS A 26 10.47 -9.54 -10.24
CA HIS A 26 11.64 -10.15 -10.88
C HIS A 26 12.22 -9.27 -11.98
N GLY A 27 11.37 -8.63 -12.77
CA GLY A 27 11.78 -7.78 -13.88
C GLY A 27 12.20 -6.39 -13.41
N GLU A 28 12.99 -5.72 -14.23
CA GLU A 28 13.24 -4.29 -14.08
C GLU A 28 12.33 -3.52 -15.05
N ILE A 29 11.85 -2.36 -14.59
CA ILE A 29 11.14 -1.41 -15.43
C ILE A 29 12.15 -0.42 -16.02
N SER A 30 12.16 -0.33 -17.35
CA SER A 30 12.97 0.62 -18.12
C SER A 30 12.08 1.69 -18.73
N THR A 31 12.61 2.89 -18.92
CA THR A 31 11.88 3.96 -19.60
C THR A 31 11.70 3.69 -21.08
N LEU A 32 10.53 4.07 -21.59
CA LEU A 32 10.35 4.28 -23.01
C LEU A 32 10.62 5.75 -23.28
N PRO A 33 11.71 6.13 -23.97
CA PRO A 33 12.08 7.54 -24.14
C PRO A 33 11.09 8.35 -25.00
N LEU A 34 10.11 7.70 -25.64
CA LEU A 34 9.13 8.34 -26.52
C LEU A 34 7.82 8.74 -25.83
N MET A 35 7.55 8.21 -24.64
CA MET A 35 6.33 8.46 -23.86
C MET A 35 6.72 8.47 -22.38
N GLU A 36 6.08 9.29 -21.54
CA GLU A 36 6.30 9.33 -20.08
C GLU A 36 5.81 8.03 -19.40
N ALA A 37 6.44 6.91 -19.75
CA ALA A 37 6.02 5.56 -19.49
C ALA A 37 7.22 4.63 -19.29
N PHE A 38 7.00 3.59 -18.50
CA PHE A 38 7.93 2.52 -18.21
C PHE A 38 7.37 1.19 -18.71
N SER A 39 8.23 0.29 -19.19
CA SER A 39 7.87 -1.10 -19.45
C SER A 39 8.74 -2.06 -18.68
N CYS A 40 8.14 -3.15 -18.23
CA CYS A 40 8.83 -4.27 -17.60
C CYS A 40 9.47 -5.18 -18.66
N ASN A 41 10.78 -5.38 -18.62
CA ASN A 41 11.49 -6.26 -19.58
C ASN A 41 11.12 -7.76 -19.44
N PHE A 42 10.54 -8.14 -18.31
CA PHE A 42 10.16 -9.55 -18.05
C PHE A 42 8.69 -9.82 -18.34
N CYS A 43 7.82 -8.95 -17.83
CA CYS A 43 6.38 -9.12 -17.81
C CYS A 43 5.66 -8.33 -18.92
N GLY A 44 6.35 -7.46 -19.65
CA GLY A 44 5.81 -6.72 -20.80
C GLY A 44 4.78 -5.64 -20.47
N HIS A 45 4.34 -5.52 -19.21
CA HIS A 45 3.36 -4.50 -18.83
C HIS A 45 3.91 -3.08 -18.94
N ILE A 46 3.04 -2.18 -19.42
CA ILE A 46 3.31 -0.75 -19.57
C ILE A 46 2.69 0.00 -18.39
N PHE A 47 3.51 0.85 -17.80
CA PHE A 47 3.18 1.71 -16.67
C PHE A 47 3.33 3.16 -17.13
N THR A 48 2.36 4.01 -16.86
CA THR A 48 2.55 5.46 -17.03
C THR A 48 3.25 6.03 -15.80
N ALA A 49 4.27 6.85 -16.05
CA ALA A 49 5.01 7.56 -15.03
C ALA A 49 4.36 8.92 -14.77
N ASN A 50 4.07 9.22 -13.51
CA ASN A 50 3.76 10.57 -13.08
C ASN A 50 4.85 11.03 -12.10
N LEU A 51 5.83 11.77 -12.61
CA LEU A 51 6.98 12.21 -11.81
C LEU A 51 6.59 13.26 -10.77
N ASP A 52 5.60 14.12 -11.09
CA ASP A 52 5.07 15.11 -10.16
C ASP A 52 4.53 14.47 -8.87
N LYS A 53 3.85 13.33 -9.02
CA LYS A 53 3.27 12.56 -7.92
C LYS A 53 4.17 11.41 -7.44
N GLN A 54 5.37 11.27 -8.02
CA GLN A 54 6.28 10.13 -7.85
C GLN A 54 5.53 8.78 -7.87
N ALA A 55 4.62 8.63 -8.84
CA ALA A 55 3.71 7.51 -8.90
C ALA A 55 3.77 6.84 -10.28
N ILE A 56 3.62 5.53 -10.29
CA ILE A 56 3.43 4.76 -11.52
C ILE A 56 2.02 4.17 -11.51
N THR A 57 1.35 4.19 -12.66
CA THR A 57 0.02 3.60 -12.82
C THR A 57 0.04 2.62 -13.97
N ILE A 58 -0.53 1.42 -13.79
CA ILE A 58 -0.71 0.51 -14.93
C ILE A 58 -1.82 1.06 -15.83
N VAL A 59 -1.52 1.14 -17.13
CA VAL A 59 -2.48 1.59 -18.16
C VAL A 59 -3.22 0.40 -18.80
N ASP A 60 -2.62 -0.79 -18.71
CA ASP A 60 -3.07 -2.02 -19.37
C ASP A 60 -4.17 -2.78 -18.58
N SER A 61 -4.49 -2.36 -17.36
CA SER A 61 -5.49 -3.03 -16.52
C SER A 61 -6.81 -2.27 -16.45
N GLN A 62 -7.93 -3.00 -16.50
CA GLN A 62 -9.29 -2.43 -16.37
C GLN A 62 -9.49 -1.60 -15.08
N LEU A 63 -8.67 -1.82 -14.06
CA LEU A 63 -8.59 -0.98 -12.89
C LEU A 63 -7.23 -0.27 -12.88
N PRO A 64 -7.18 1.07 -12.78
CA PRO A 64 -5.91 1.79 -12.65
C PRO A 64 -5.30 1.50 -11.27
N LEU A 65 -4.33 0.58 -11.22
CA LEU A 65 -3.53 0.35 -10.02
C LEU A 65 -2.37 1.35 -10.02
N THR A 66 -2.35 2.21 -9.01
CA THR A 66 -1.30 3.20 -8.80
C THR A 66 -0.40 2.80 -7.65
N TRP A 67 0.91 2.96 -7.83
CA TRP A 67 1.95 2.77 -6.82
C TRP A 67 2.74 4.05 -6.66
N HIS A 68 2.96 4.49 -5.42
CA HIS A 68 3.86 5.59 -5.09
C HIS A 68 5.26 5.08 -4.77
N TRP A 69 6.27 5.76 -5.28
CA TRP A 69 7.65 5.52 -4.94
C TRP A 69 8.01 6.25 -3.66
N THR A 70 8.41 5.51 -2.63
CA THR A 70 8.83 6.09 -1.34
C THR A 70 10.36 6.21 -1.24
N GLY A 71 11.09 6.18 -2.37
CA GLY A 71 12.56 6.28 -2.41
C GLY A 71 13.33 4.97 -2.20
N LYS A 72 12.70 3.94 -1.58
CA LYS A 72 13.30 2.60 -1.41
C LYS A 72 12.37 1.45 -1.81
N ARG A 73 11.06 1.65 -1.72
CA ARG A 73 10.04 0.62 -1.96
C ARG A 73 8.83 1.26 -2.64
N TRP A 74 8.12 0.45 -3.42
CA TRP A 74 6.79 0.77 -3.93
C TRP A 74 5.76 0.64 -2.80
N LYS A 75 4.93 1.67 -2.63
CA LYS A 75 3.74 1.63 -1.78
C LYS A 75 2.51 1.68 -2.66
N ASN A 76 1.60 0.70 -2.57
CA ASN A 76 0.36 0.76 -3.36
C ASN A 76 -0.44 1.99 -2.87
N ALA A 77 -0.81 2.88 -3.78
CA ALA A 77 -1.67 4.03 -3.50
C ALA A 77 -3.03 3.60 -2.94
N ARG A 78 -3.46 2.39 -3.33
CA ARG A 78 -4.68 1.74 -2.85
C ARG A 78 -4.53 1.02 -1.51
N SER A 79 -3.37 1.11 -0.83
CA SER A 79 -3.20 0.61 0.54
C SER A 79 -3.89 1.55 1.52
N PHE A 80 -5.21 1.60 1.41
CA PHE A 80 -6.22 1.65 2.44
C PHE A 80 -5.71 1.59 3.90
N LYS A 81 -4.98 2.61 4.35
CA LYS A 81 -4.64 2.80 5.78
C LYS A 81 -5.91 3.01 6.61
N LEU A 82 -7.01 3.40 5.96
CA LEU A 82 -8.35 3.51 6.55
C LEU A 82 -9.00 2.15 6.87
N PHE A 83 -8.62 1.03 6.23
CA PHE A 83 -9.31 -0.25 6.40
C PHE A 83 -8.85 -0.93 7.68
N GLN A 84 -7.54 -0.86 7.94
CA GLN A 84 -6.92 -1.46 9.12
C GLN A 84 -7.51 -0.89 10.42
N TRP A 85 -7.78 0.42 10.48
CA TRP A 85 -8.34 1.05 11.68
C TRP A 85 -9.84 0.79 11.82
N SER A 86 -10.59 0.77 10.70
CA SER A 86 -12.02 0.45 10.72
C SER A 86 -12.30 -0.95 11.26
N TYR A 87 -11.46 -1.93 10.89
CA TYR A 87 -11.58 -3.29 11.39
C TYR A 87 -11.27 -3.38 12.89
N GLY A 88 -10.29 -2.62 13.37
CA GLY A 88 -9.96 -2.54 14.79
C GLY A 88 -11.12 -2.01 15.63
N PHE A 89 -11.78 -0.94 15.21
CA PHE A 89 -12.95 -0.41 15.92
C PHE A 89 -14.15 -1.34 15.89
N LEU A 90 -14.38 -2.01 14.76
CA LEU A 90 -15.50 -2.92 14.62
C LEU A 90 -15.33 -4.14 15.51
N ALA A 91 -14.11 -4.68 15.58
CA ALA A 91 -13.76 -5.76 16.52
C ALA A 91 -13.89 -5.30 17.98
N LEU A 92 -13.39 -4.11 18.32
CA LEU A 92 -13.48 -3.58 19.69
C LEU A 92 -14.94 -3.35 20.10
N GLY A 93 -15.76 -2.78 19.21
CA GLY A 93 -17.19 -2.61 19.39
C GLY A 93 -17.89 -3.96 19.62
N PHE A 94 -17.60 -4.98 18.81
CA PHE A 94 -18.21 -6.29 18.95
C PHE A 94 -17.89 -6.99 20.29
N VAL A 95 -16.68 -6.81 20.83
CA VAL A 95 -16.28 -7.39 22.13
C VAL A 95 -16.79 -6.56 23.31
N SER A 96 -16.76 -5.23 23.19
CA SER A 96 -17.17 -4.31 24.26
C SER A 96 -18.69 -4.22 24.41
N LEU A 97 -19.46 -4.32 23.33
CA LEU A 97 -20.92 -4.23 23.34
C LEU A 97 -21.58 -5.22 24.30
N PRO A 98 -21.34 -6.55 24.23
CA PRO A 98 -21.94 -7.48 25.19
C PRO A 98 -21.46 -7.24 26.62
N THR A 99 -20.17 -6.89 26.79
CA THR A 99 -19.59 -6.61 28.11
C THR A 99 -20.23 -5.40 28.78
N LEU A 100 -20.40 -4.30 28.04
CA LEU A 100 -21.07 -3.09 28.51
C LEU A 100 -22.55 -3.33 28.80
N LEU A 101 -23.22 -4.17 28.00
CA LEU A 101 -24.63 -4.47 28.18
C LEU A 101 -24.87 -5.26 29.48
N VAL A 102 -24.02 -6.25 29.78
CA VAL A 102 -24.06 -6.99 31.05
C VAL A 102 -23.70 -6.08 32.23
N ALA A 103 -22.65 -5.27 32.11
CA ALA A 103 -22.25 -4.34 33.17
C ALA A 103 -23.32 -3.27 33.47
N ALA A 104 -23.96 -2.72 32.44
CA ALA A 104 -25.07 -1.79 32.58
C ALA A 104 -26.28 -2.45 33.25
N GLY A 105 -26.59 -3.70 32.90
CA GLY A 105 -27.62 -4.48 33.56
C GLY A 105 -27.34 -4.66 35.06
N ALA A 106 -26.11 -5.02 35.42
CA ALA A 106 -25.70 -5.17 36.82
C ALA A 106 -25.73 -3.85 37.61
N TYR A 107 -25.46 -2.71 36.94
CA TYR A 107 -25.51 -1.39 37.57
C TYR A 107 -26.94 -0.88 37.76
N LEU A 108 -27.83 -1.12 36.79
CA LEU A 108 -29.23 -0.69 36.85
C LEU A 108 -30.08 -1.56 37.77
N PHE A 109 -29.76 -2.85 37.87
CA PHE A 109 -30.38 -3.80 38.78
C PHE A 109 -29.33 -4.30 39.76
N PRO A 110 -28.94 -3.49 40.75
CA PRO A 110 -28.03 -3.97 41.79
C PRO A 110 -28.70 -5.16 42.48
N VAL A 111 -28.09 -6.34 42.36
CA VAL A 111 -28.48 -7.49 43.15
C VAL A 111 -28.21 -7.13 44.62
N LEU A 112 -29.26 -6.86 45.38
CA LEU A 112 -29.11 -6.72 46.82
C LEU A 112 -28.60 -8.08 47.32
N PRO A 113 -27.45 -8.15 48.01
CA PRO A 113 -27.11 -9.35 48.73
C PRO A 113 -28.22 -9.57 49.76
N ASP A 114 -29.01 -10.63 49.57
CA ASP A 114 -30.02 -11.04 50.53
C ASP A 114 -29.37 -11.15 51.92
N SER A 115 -30.06 -10.56 52.90
CA SER A 115 -29.71 -10.56 54.33
C SER A 115 -29.60 -11.97 54.92
#